data_AF-A0A939GE91-F1
#
_entry.id   AF-A0A939GE91-F1
#
_cell.length_a   1.000
_cell.length_b   1.000
_cell.length_c   1.000
_cell.angle_alpha   90.00
_cell.angle_beta   90.00
_cell.angle_gamma   90.00
#
_symmetry.space_group_name_H-M   'P 1'
#
loop_
_entity.id
_entity.type
_entity.pdbx_description
1 polymer ?
#
loop_
_entity_poly.entity_id
_entity_poly.type
_entity_poly.pdbx_seq_one_letter_code
_entity_poly.pdbx_strand_id
1 'polypeptide(L)'
;MSNQRTINDLFITHDLDREFPLAAYFVHTYGHYPNYLFTHEDYKADLHQWLLSRGFAVINQSVRLSKEGFRNNGRIYQHPDGVMLEGEFIADSYCRLSGFFQTEAALHTTLAGIEDLIYEHEPEQTHIYLIQSGLGGLHTERVDIQPPEIDLDLYYNDGFVDVHDRLVALLNRPKYKGLILLHGEPGTGKTTYIKYLSSQVRKNMLILPPYMTNYLTSPDLIPFLLEQRDSVLIIEDAERILQAREAGGDTNSVSNILNLTDGLLADCLHIQIIATFNANKSLLDKALLRKGRLMVDYAFGKLATPKANALMSSLGVNYHTDVPMTLADIFNTEEQTISGDRVEGVRVGF
;
A
#
# COMPACT_ATOMS: atom_id res chain seq x y z
N MET A 1 24.10 -4.66 -51.80
CA MET A 1 23.96 -3.83 -50.59
C MET A 1 22.48 -3.63 -50.32
N SER A 2 21.94 -4.25 -49.27
CA SER A 2 20.72 -3.77 -48.61
C SER A 2 20.86 -4.01 -47.11
N ASN A 3 20.76 -2.92 -46.36
CA ASN A 3 21.09 -2.78 -44.95
C ASN A 3 20.33 -3.77 -44.05
N GLN A 4 21.05 -4.77 -43.51
CA GLN A 4 20.74 -5.29 -42.18
C GLN A 4 21.13 -4.20 -41.18
N ARG A 5 20.16 -3.46 -40.64
CA ARG A 5 20.38 -2.69 -39.41
C ARG A 5 20.19 -3.62 -38.23
N THR A 6 21.26 -4.31 -37.86
CA THR A 6 21.39 -4.93 -36.54
C THR A 6 21.32 -3.82 -35.49
N ILE A 7 20.40 -3.95 -34.54
CA ILE A 7 20.32 -3.09 -33.36
C ILE A 7 21.48 -3.51 -32.45
N ASN A 8 22.68 -2.95 -32.66
CA ASN A 8 23.89 -3.38 -31.97
C ASN A 8 24.35 -2.48 -30.82
N ASP A 9 23.66 -1.37 -30.52
CA ASP A 9 24.13 -0.42 -29.51
C ASP A 9 22.98 0.15 -28.65
N LEU A 10 22.18 -0.73 -28.04
CA LEU A 10 21.33 -0.34 -26.91
C LEU A 10 22.09 -0.68 -25.62
N PHE A 11 22.56 0.34 -24.92
CA PHE A 11 23.04 0.20 -23.55
C PHE A 11 21.83 -0.05 -22.65
N ILE A 12 21.64 -1.32 -22.29
CA ILE A 12 20.60 -1.79 -21.38
C ILE A 12 21.24 -1.79 -19.98
N THR A 13 20.69 -1.01 -19.05
CA THR A 13 21.14 -0.99 -17.64
C THR A 13 20.73 -2.30 -16.97
N HIS A 14 21.46 -2.76 -15.95
CA HIS A 14 21.27 -4.09 -15.30
C HIS A 14 19.84 -4.42 -14.82
N ASP A 15 18.95 -3.44 -14.64
CA ASP A 15 17.54 -3.66 -14.32
C ASP A 15 16.67 -4.03 -15.53
N LEU A 16 17.03 -3.58 -16.74
CA LEU A 16 16.34 -3.88 -18.00
C LEU A 16 16.73 -5.25 -18.59
N ASP A 17 17.76 -5.91 -18.08
CA ASP A 17 18.18 -7.25 -18.54
C ASP A 17 17.15 -8.35 -18.19
N ARG A 18 16.16 -8.05 -17.33
CA ARG A 18 15.16 -9.01 -16.85
C ARG A 18 13.76 -8.82 -17.45
N GLU A 19 13.48 -7.68 -18.06
CA GLU A 19 12.15 -7.35 -18.57
C GLU A 19 12.10 -7.56 -20.09
N PHE A 20 10.98 -8.11 -20.56
CA PHE A 20 10.75 -8.26 -21.99
C PHE A 20 10.70 -6.87 -22.65
N PRO A 21 11.44 -6.61 -23.73
CA PRO A 21 11.56 -5.27 -24.31
C PRO A 21 10.30 -4.90 -25.12
N LEU A 22 9.18 -4.72 -24.42
CA LEU A 22 7.83 -4.66 -24.97
C LEU A 22 7.69 -3.59 -26.07
N ALA A 23 8.17 -2.37 -25.81
CA ALA A 23 8.06 -1.26 -26.76
C ALA A 23 8.91 -1.50 -28.02
N ALA A 24 10.15 -1.96 -27.86
CA ALA A 24 11.03 -2.25 -29.00
C ALA A 24 10.47 -3.42 -29.83
N TYR A 25 9.95 -4.45 -29.17
CA TYR A 25 9.29 -5.59 -29.82
C TYR A 25 8.02 -5.16 -30.55
N PHE A 26 7.23 -4.25 -29.98
CA PHE A 26 6.05 -3.67 -30.64
C PHE A 26 6.42 -2.95 -31.94
N VAL A 27 7.43 -2.07 -31.92
CA VAL A 27 7.89 -1.35 -33.12
C VAL A 27 8.41 -2.33 -34.17
N HIS A 28 9.17 -3.34 -33.76
CA HIS A 28 9.66 -4.38 -34.68
C HIS A 28 8.50 -5.17 -35.31
N THR A 29 7.46 -5.48 -34.54
CA THR A 29 6.35 -6.36 -34.96
C THR A 29 5.36 -5.63 -35.86
N TYR A 30 4.97 -4.40 -35.50
CA TYR A 30 3.92 -3.66 -36.21
C TYR A 30 4.46 -2.51 -37.08
N GLY A 31 5.73 -2.14 -36.97
CA GLY A 31 6.34 -1.07 -37.76
C GLY A 31 5.90 0.34 -37.36
N HIS A 32 5.27 0.50 -36.19
CA HIS A 32 4.75 1.77 -35.69
C HIS A 32 5.13 1.98 -34.21
N TYR A 33 5.25 3.23 -33.80
CA TYR A 33 5.36 3.57 -32.39
C TYR A 33 4.03 3.25 -31.67
N PRO A 34 4.09 2.69 -30.45
CA PRO A 34 2.89 2.30 -29.71
C PRO A 34 2.18 3.52 -29.10
N ASN A 35 0.85 3.43 -29.01
CA ASN A 35 0.07 4.13 -27.99
C ASN A 35 -0.03 3.26 -26.74
N TYR A 36 -0.31 3.86 -25.58
CA TYR A 36 -0.34 3.14 -24.29
C TYR A 36 -1.76 2.94 -23.77
N LEU A 37 -2.07 1.70 -23.37
CA LEU A 37 -3.26 1.34 -22.61
C LEU A 37 -2.87 1.17 -21.15
N PHE A 38 -3.57 1.90 -20.28
CA PHE A 38 -3.51 1.73 -18.84
C PHE A 38 -4.89 1.34 -18.31
N THR A 39 -4.95 0.40 -17.37
CA THR A 39 -6.19 0.02 -16.69
C THR A 39 -6.01 0.10 -15.18
N HIS A 40 -7.06 0.52 -14.48
CA HIS A 40 -7.09 0.59 -13.01
C HIS A 40 -7.84 -0.60 -12.38
N GLU A 41 -8.50 -1.39 -13.21
CA GLU A 41 -9.34 -2.50 -12.77
C GLU A 41 -8.51 -3.77 -12.65
N ASP A 42 -8.79 -4.56 -11.61
CA ASP A 42 -8.35 -5.94 -11.54
C ASP A 42 -9.33 -6.79 -12.38
N TYR A 43 -8.82 -7.75 -13.15
CA TYR A 43 -9.64 -8.64 -13.97
C TYR A 43 -9.64 -10.05 -13.42
N LYS A 44 -10.74 -10.78 -13.62
CA LYS A 44 -10.90 -12.19 -13.23
C LYS A 44 -9.79 -13.05 -13.84
N ALA A 45 -9.41 -14.14 -13.16
CA ALA A 45 -8.42 -15.10 -13.67
C ALA A 45 -8.75 -15.66 -15.07
N ASP A 46 -10.04 -15.70 -15.42
CA ASP A 46 -10.54 -16.12 -16.75
C ASP A 46 -10.08 -15.21 -17.90
N LEU A 47 -9.55 -14.01 -17.61
CA LEU A 47 -9.01 -13.08 -18.60
C LEU A 47 -8.00 -13.76 -19.54
N HIS A 48 -7.17 -14.66 -19.02
CA HIS A 48 -6.21 -15.39 -19.84
C HIS A 48 -6.91 -16.18 -20.97
N GLN A 49 -7.91 -16.99 -20.63
CA GLN A 49 -8.64 -17.78 -21.61
C GLN A 49 -9.46 -16.91 -22.55
N TRP A 50 -10.02 -15.81 -22.03
CA TRP A 50 -10.77 -14.85 -22.83
C TRP A 50 -9.90 -14.17 -23.88
N LEU A 51 -8.69 -13.72 -23.53
CA LEU A 51 -7.74 -13.12 -24.48
C LEU A 51 -7.37 -14.12 -25.58
N LEU A 52 -7.07 -15.38 -25.23
CA LEU A 52 -6.80 -16.42 -26.22
C LEU A 52 -7.98 -16.64 -27.17
N SER A 53 -9.21 -16.64 -26.65
CA SER A 53 -10.43 -16.78 -27.47
C SER A 53 -10.65 -15.62 -28.45
N ARG A 54 -10.04 -14.47 -28.17
CA ARG A 54 -10.07 -13.26 -29.00
C ARG A 54 -8.91 -13.15 -29.99
N GLY A 55 -8.10 -14.20 -30.14
CA GLY A 55 -7.01 -14.25 -31.11
C GLY A 55 -5.68 -13.69 -30.60
N PHE A 56 -5.55 -13.40 -29.29
CA PHE A 56 -4.25 -13.10 -28.70
C PHE A 56 -3.42 -14.37 -28.56
N ALA A 57 -2.10 -14.24 -28.76
CA ALA A 57 -1.13 -15.29 -28.52
C ALA A 57 -0.16 -14.87 -27.40
N VAL A 58 0.22 -15.80 -26.51
CA VAL A 58 1.26 -15.53 -25.50
C VAL A 58 2.63 -15.60 -26.16
N ILE A 59 3.39 -14.51 -26.09
CA ILE A 59 4.74 -14.40 -26.67
C ILE A 59 5.85 -14.40 -25.62
N ASN A 60 5.51 -14.12 -24.36
CA ASN A 60 6.42 -14.21 -23.22
C ASN A 60 5.63 -14.53 -21.95
N GLN A 61 6.28 -15.18 -20.99
CA GLN A 61 5.72 -15.45 -19.67
C GLN A 61 6.82 -15.48 -18.62
N SER A 62 6.48 -15.01 -17.42
CA SER A 62 7.34 -15.07 -16.25
C SER A 62 6.72 -15.98 -15.18
N VAL A 63 7.58 -16.75 -14.49
CA VAL A 63 7.16 -17.76 -13.51
C VAL A 63 7.90 -17.51 -12.21
N ARG A 64 7.16 -17.55 -11.10
CA ARG A 64 7.68 -17.48 -9.74
C ARG A 64 7.68 -18.88 -9.11
N LEU A 65 8.82 -19.30 -8.58
CA LEU A 65 8.92 -20.51 -7.77
C LEU A 65 8.73 -20.17 -6.29
N SER A 66 7.79 -20.85 -5.64
CA SER A 66 7.53 -20.76 -4.21
C SER A 66 7.57 -22.15 -3.56
N LYS A 67 7.42 -22.22 -2.23
CA LYS A 67 7.26 -23.51 -1.53
C LYS A 67 6.01 -24.28 -1.98
N GLU A 68 5.04 -23.60 -2.55
CA GLU A 68 3.78 -24.17 -3.05
C GLU A 68 3.87 -24.57 -4.54
N GLY A 69 5.01 -24.34 -5.19
CA GLY A 69 5.27 -24.71 -6.58
C GLY A 69 5.53 -23.52 -7.50
N PHE A 70 5.51 -23.80 -8.80
CA PHE A 70 5.66 -22.81 -9.88
C PHE A 70 4.32 -22.14 -10.16
N ARG A 71 4.30 -20.80 -10.14
CA ARG A 71 3.12 -19.99 -10.50
C ARG A 71 3.49 -18.98 -11.58
N ASN A 72 2.60 -18.75 -12.54
CA ASN A 72 2.81 -17.68 -13.52
C ASN A 72 2.62 -16.33 -12.83
N ASN A 73 3.61 -15.45 -12.98
CA ASN A 73 3.56 -14.10 -12.43
C ASN A 73 3.19 -13.06 -13.47
N GLY A 74 3.51 -13.31 -14.75
CA GLY A 74 3.23 -12.38 -15.83
C GLY A 74 3.16 -13.07 -17.18
N ARG A 75 2.37 -12.49 -18.10
CA ARG A 75 2.28 -12.93 -19.50
C ARG A 75 2.20 -11.73 -20.42
N ILE A 76 2.82 -11.87 -21.58
CA ILE A 76 2.74 -10.88 -22.65
C ILE A 76 1.98 -11.50 -23.81
N TYR A 77 0.93 -10.81 -24.22
CA TYR A 77 0.00 -11.20 -25.26
C TYR A 77 0.19 -10.34 -26.49
N GLN A 78 0.06 -10.95 -27.67
CA GLN A 78 0.13 -10.26 -28.95
C GLN A 78 -1.12 -10.57 -29.77
N HIS A 79 -1.76 -9.55 -30.33
CA HIS A 79 -2.85 -9.68 -31.29
C HIS A 79 -2.43 -9.15 -32.67
N PRO A 80 -2.69 -9.88 -33.77
CA PRO A 80 -2.29 -9.47 -35.12
C PRO A 80 -2.67 -8.04 -35.53
N ASP A 81 -3.80 -7.54 -35.03
CA ASP A 81 -4.32 -6.19 -35.32
C ASP A 81 -3.58 -5.04 -34.60
N GLY A 82 -2.37 -5.27 -34.11
CA GLY A 82 -1.55 -4.19 -33.54
C GLY A 82 -1.83 -3.93 -32.07
N VAL A 83 -2.21 -4.94 -31.29
CA VAL A 83 -2.40 -4.82 -29.83
C VAL A 83 -1.45 -5.77 -29.11
N MET A 84 -0.84 -5.29 -28.04
CA MET A 84 0.06 -6.07 -27.20
C MET A 84 -0.23 -5.77 -25.75
N LEU A 85 -0.43 -6.79 -24.93
CA LEU A 85 -0.87 -6.62 -23.55
C LEU A 85 0.08 -7.32 -22.60
N GLU A 86 0.36 -6.68 -21.48
CA GLU A 86 1.06 -7.26 -20.35
C GLU A 86 0.03 -7.53 -19.24
N GLY A 87 -0.10 -8.80 -18.89
CA GLY A 87 -0.94 -9.27 -17.82
C GLY A 87 -0.10 -9.71 -16.62
N GLU A 88 -0.23 -9.04 -15.49
CA GLU A 88 0.38 -9.42 -14.22
C GLU A 88 -0.62 -10.24 -13.40
N PHE A 89 -0.26 -11.48 -13.03
CA PHE A 89 -1.16 -12.43 -12.38
C PHE A 89 -0.84 -12.55 -10.89
N ILE A 90 -1.82 -12.25 -10.04
CA ILE A 90 -1.64 -12.26 -8.58
C ILE A 90 -2.31 -13.50 -7.99
N ALA A 91 -1.48 -14.46 -7.56
CA ALA A 91 -1.85 -15.64 -6.76
C ALA A 91 -3.09 -16.42 -7.27
N ASP A 92 -3.29 -16.46 -8.59
CA ASP A 92 -4.42 -17.09 -9.29
C ASP A 92 -5.80 -16.43 -9.07
N SER A 93 -5.86 -15.30 -8.37
CA SER A 93 -7.12 -14.61 -8.04
C SER A 93 -7.55 -13.65 -9.14
N TYR A 94 -6.69 -12.71 -9.49
CA TYR A 94 -6.97 -11.65 -10.46
C TYR A 94 -5.71 -11.24 -11.22
N CYS A 95 -5.91 -10.49 -12.31
CA CYS A 95 -4.88 -10.05 -13.22
C CYS A 95 -4.98 -8.55 -13.45
N ARG A 96 -3.85 -7.84 -13.45
CA ARG A 96 -3.78 -6.45 -13.92
C ARG A 96 -3.33 -6.42 -15.36
N LEU A 97 -3.86 -5.46 -16.12
CA LEU A 97 -3.62 -5.37 -17.54
C LEU A 97 -3.07 -3.97 -17.90
N SER A 98 -1.97 -3.94 -18.60
CA SER A 98 -1.52 -2.75 -19.32
C SER A 98 -1.05 -3.15 -20.71
N GLY A 99 -0.70 -2.21 -21.58
CA GLY A 99 -0.12 -2.60 -22.85
C GLY A 99 -0.01 -1.48 -23.88
N PHE A 100 0.21 -1.91 -25.11
CA PHE A 100 0.39 -1.06 -26.26
C PHE A 100 -0.62 -1.37 -27.36
N PHE A 101 -0.99 -0.35 -28.13
CA PHE A 101 -1.86 -0.51 -29.28
C PHE A 101 -1.51 0.44 -30.42
N GLN A 102 -1.82 0.02 -31.64
CA GLN A 102 -1.54 0.78 -32.85
C GLN A 102 -2.62 1.82 -33.13
N THR A 103 -3.90 1.45 -33.00
CA THR A 103 -5.05 2.33 -33.25
C THR A 103 -6.17 2.09 -32.23
N GLU A 104 -6.93 3.13 -31.90
CA GLU A 104 -8.09 3.01 -30.99
C GLU A 104 -9.12 2.00 -31.52
N ALA A 105 -9.35 1.97 -32.83
CA ALA A 105 -10.29 1.04 -33.45
C ALA A 105 -9.90 -0.43 -33.22
N ALA A 106 -8.61 -0.76 -33.36
CA ALA A 106 -8.11 -2.10 -33.08
C ALA A 106 -8.23 -2.45 -31.60
N LEU A 107 -7.92 -1.51 -30.71
CA LEU A 107 -8.05 -1.68 -29.26
C LEU A 107 -9.51 -1.97 -28.87
N HIS A 108 -10.45 -1.12 -29.29
CA HIS A 108 -11.87 -1.28 -28.98
C HIS A 108 -12.44 -2.58 -29.54
N THR A 109 -12.03 -2.99 -30.74
CA THR A 109 -12.52 -4.23 -31.36
C THR A 109 -12.00 -5.46 -30.62
N THR A 110 -10.70 -5.49 -30.33
CA THR A 110 -10.05 -6.64 -29.68
C THR A 110 -10.47 -6.79 -28.21
N LEU A 111 -10.70 -5.69 -27.52
CA LEU A 111 -11.09 -5.66 -26.10
C LEU A 111 -12.59 -5.47 -25.83
N ALA A 112 -13.45 -5.49 -26.86
CA ALA A 112 -14.89 -5.32 -26.67
C ALA A 112 -15.47 -6.37 -25.70
N GLY A 113 -16.07 -5.91 -24.59
CA GLY A 113 -16.66 -6.76 -23.56
C GLY A 113 -15.67 -7.22 -22.48
N ILE A 114 -14.48 -6.60 -22.41
CA ILE A 114 -13.54 -6.83 -21.30
C ILE A 114 -14.12 -6.37 -19.96
N GLU A 115 -15.09 -5.46 -19.97
CA GLU A 115 -15.74 -4.93 -18.78
C GLU A 115 -16.43 -6.03 -17.95
N ASP A 116 -16.95 -7.09 -18.59
CA ASP A 116 -17.58 -8.23 -17.91
C ASP A 116 -16.59 -9.07 -17.10
N LEU A 117 -15.29 -8.90 -17.39
CA LEU A 117 -14.19 -9.56 -16.69
C LEU A 117 -13.61 -8.74 -15.56
N ILE A 118 -14.10 -7.52 -15.30
CA ILE A 118 -13.70 -6.76 -14.12
C ILE A 118 -14.01 -7.61 -12.89
N TYR A 119 -12.98 -7.82 -12.07
CA TYR A 119 -13.06 -8.57 -10.83
C TYR A 119 -13.75 -7.71 -9.79
N GLU A 120 -14.96 -8.12 -9.40
CA GLU A 120 -15.61 -7.56 -8.23
C GLU A 120 -14.97 -8.18 -7.00
N HIS A 121 -14.15 -7.40 -6.30
CA HIS A 121 -13.60 -7.83 -5.02
C HIS A 121 -14.75 -8.13 -4.06
N GLU A 122 -14.65 -9.25 -3.35
CA GLU A 122 -15.60 -9.53 -2.28
C GLU A 122 -15.60 -8.37 -1.28
N PRO A 123 -16.77 -7.95 -0.77
CA PRO A 123 -16.90 -6.78 0.10
C PRO A 123 -16.09 -6.85 1.42
N GLU A 124 -15.47 -8.00 1.70
CA GLU A 124 -14.66 -8.31 2.88
C GLU A 124 -13.15 -8.44 2.59
N GLN A 125 -12.72 -8.32 1.32
CA GLN A 125 -11.28 -8.34 1.03
C GLN A 125 -10.63 -6.99 1.29
N THR A 126 -9.61 -7.00 2.15
CA THR A 126 -8.82 -5.83 2.49
C THR A 126 -8.01 -5.36 1.28
N HIS A 127 -8.28 -4.15 0.81
CA HIS A 127 -7.61 -3.54 -0.34
C HIS A 127 -6.35 -2.80 0.10
N ILE A 128 -5.31 -3.52 0.52
CA ILE A 128 -4.05 -2.90 0.99
C ILE A 128 -3.05 -2.82 -0.15
N TYR A 129 -2.52 -1.62 -0.35
CA TYR A 129 -1.54 -1.32 -1.38
C TYR A 129 -0.31 -0.68 -0.76
N LEU A 130 0.87 -1.15 -1.15
CA LEU A 130 2.14 -0.53 -0.81
C LEU A 130 2.52 0.47 -1.91
N ILE A 131 2.81 1.71 -1.52
CA ILE A 131 3.31 2.72 -2.45
C ILE A 131 4.78 2.41 -2.77
N GLN A 132 5.12 2.43 -4.05
CA GLN A 132 6.47 2.21 -4.56
C GLN A 132 6.84 3.30 -5.58
N SER A 133 8.14 3.47 -5.81
CA SER A 133 8.67 4.37 -6.83
C SER A 133 9.39 3.54 -7.89
N GLY A 134 9.11 3.79 -9.17
CA GLY A 134 9.73 3.09 -10.29
C GLY A 134 9.93 3.99 -11.51
N LEU A 135 10.30 3.36 -12.64
CA LEU A 135 10.35 4.02 -13.94
C LEU A 135 8.94 4.46 -14.34
N GLY A 136 8.68 5.77 -14.26
CA GLY A 136 7.35 6.36 -14.51
C GLY A 136 6.69 7.03 -13.31
N GLY A 137 7.33 6.99 -12.12
CA GLY A 137 6.87 7.68 -10.92
C GLY A 137 6.34 6.74 -9.84
N LEU A 138 5.37 7.23 -9.08
CA LEU A 138 4.74 6.48 -7.99
C LEU A 138 3.69 5.51 -8.52
N HIS A 139 3.68 4.29 -8.00
CA HIS A 139 2.70 3.26 -8.30
C HIS A 139 2.38 2.43 -7.05
N THR A 140 1.45 1.50 -7.16
CA THR A 140 1.03 0.63 -6.05
C THR A 140 1.16 -0.85 -6.36
N GLU A 141 1.69 -1.58 -5.40
CA GLU A 141 1.66 -3.05 -5.39
C GLU A 141 0.65 -3.51 -4.34
N ARG A 142 -0.23 -4.45 -4.67
CA ARG A 142 -1.17 -4.99 -3.67
C ARG A 142 -0.41 -5.93 -2.73
N VAL A 143 -0.70 -5.82 -1.44
CA VAL A 143 -0.09 -6.66 -0.41
C VAL A 143 -1.17 -7.37 0.37
N ASP A 144 -1.00 -8.68 0.52
CA ASP A 144 -1.86 -9.49 1.38
C ASP A 144 -1.39 -9.38 2.83
N ILE A 145 -2.19 -8.75 3.68
CA ILE A 145 -1.99 -8.72 5.12
C ILE A 145 -3.15 -9.45 5.77
N GLN A 146 -2.84 -10.55 6.47
CA GLN A 146 -3.82 -11.20 7.32
C GLN A 146 -4.12 -10.30 8.52
N PRO A 147 -5.39 -9.86 8.69
CA PRO A 147 -5.74 -9.05 9.85
C PRO A 147 -5.59 -9.89 11.12
N PRO A 148 -5.02 -9.33 12.19
CA PRO A 148 -4.96 -10.02 13.48
C PRO A 148 -6.37 -10.21 14.04
N GLU A 149 -6.60 -11.31 14.74
CA GLU A 149 -7.79 -11.48 15.57
C GLU A 149 -7.66 -10.63 16.83
N ILE A 150 -8.49 -9.58 16.94
CA ILE A 150 -8.46 -8.62 18.04
C ILE A 150 -9.84 -8.55 18.70
N ASP A 151 -9.88 -8.80 20.01
CA ASP A 151 -10.96 -8.34 20.88
C ASP A 151 -10.66 -6.91 21.34
N LEU A 152 -11.37 -5.94 20.75
CA LEU A 152 -11.11 -4.53 21.01
C LEU A 152 -11.34 -4.12 22.47
N ASP A 153 -12.31 -4.74 23.15
CA ASP A 153 -12.61 -4.43 24.54
C ASP A 153 -11.55 -5.00 25.48
N LEU A 154 -10.93 -6.11 25.10
CA LEU A 154 -9.85 -6.72 25.88
C LEU A 154 -8.49 -6.07 25.62
N TYR A 155 -8.18 -5.74 24.37
CA TYR A 155 -6.87 -5.22 23.95
C TYR A 155 -6.69 -3.73 24.18
N TYR A 156 -7.76 -2.96 24.33
CA TYR A 156 -7.68 -1.50 24.49
C TYR A 156 -8.53 -1.00 25.67
N ASN A 157 -8.16 0.18 26.18
CA ASN A 157 -8.84 0.78 27.33
C ASN A 157 -10.30 1.15 27.01
N ASP A 158 -11.09 1.33 28.08
CA ASP A 158 -12.52 1.66 27.99
C ASP A 158 -12.79 2.88 27.09
N GLY A 159 -13.89 2.80 26.33
CA GLY A 159 -14.29 3.81 25.36
C GLY A 159 -13.58 3.72 24.01
N PHE A 160 -12.62 2.80 23.82
CA PHE A 160 -11.99 2.61 22.50
C PHE A 160 -12.94 2.03 21.46
N VAL A 161 -13.89 1.18 21.86
CA VAL A 161 -14.90 0.61 20.95
C VAL A 161 -15.71 1.73 20.26
N ASP A 162 -16.13 2.75 21.00
CA ASP A 162 -16.84 3.91 20.43
C ASP A 162 -15.96 4.69 19.43
N VAL A 163 -14.65 4.78 19.71
CA VAL A 163 -13.68 5.41 18.80
C VAL A 163 -13.52 4.57 17.53
N HIS A 164 -13.45 3.25 17.67
CA HIS A 164 -13.38 2.30 16.56
C HIS A 164 -14.60 2.40 15.65
N ASP A 165 -15.81 2.34 16.20
CA ASP A 165 -17.05 2.43 15.43
C ASP A 165 -17.11 3.75 14.64
N ARG A 166 -16.69 4.85 15.27
CA ARG A 166 -16.58 6.14 14.61
C ARG A 166 -15.54 6.14 13.50
N LEU A 167 -14.38 5.52 13.69
CA LEU A 167 -13.34 5.40 12.66
C LEU A 167 -13.83 4.59 11.46
N VAL A 168 -14.45 3.44 11.68
CA VAL A 168 -15.02 2.59 10.62
C VAL A 168 -16.08 3.35 9.84
N ALA A 169 -17.00 4.03 10.52
CA ALA A 169 -18.05 4.83 9.87
C ALA A 169 -17.47 5.98 9.03
N LEU A 170 -16.44 6.65 9.54
CA LEU A 170 -15.80 7.77 8.85
C LEU A 170 -14.96 7.32 7.65
N LEU A 171 -14.20 6.23 7.76
CA LEU A 171 -13.36 5.71 6.69
C LEU A 171 -14.17 5.10 5.55
N ASN A 172 -15.32 4.49 5.86
CA ASN A 172 -16.22 3.97 4.83
C ASN A 172 -17.13 5.03 4.19
N ARG A 173 -17.06 6.29 4.63
CA ARG A 173 -17.87 7.36 4.03
C ARG A 173 -17.35 7.72 2.64
N PRO A 174 -18.16 7.59 1.57
CA PRO A 174 -17.70 7.87 0.22
C PRO A 174 -17.36 9.35 0.05
N LYS A 175 -16.34 9.65 -0.76
CA LYS A 175 -15.89 11.00 -1.09
C LYS A 175 -15.68 11.87 0.16
N TYR A 176 -15.00 11.30 1.15
CA TYR A 176 -14.70 11.98 2.41
C TYR A 176 -13.22 12.28 2.53
N LYS A 177 -12.87 13.28 3.33
CA LYS A 177 -11.51 13.78 3.49
C LYS A 177 -11.23 14.12 4.94
N GLY A 178 -9.95 14.12 5.30
CA GLY A 178 -9.48 14.61 6.58
C GLY A 178 -8.41 13.73 7.20
N LEU A 179 -7.98 14.15 8.38
CA LEU A 179 -6.85 13.59 9.11
C LEU A 179 -7.33 12.82 10.35
N ILE A 180 -6.78 11.64 10.53
CA ILE A 180 -6.90 10.80 11.70
C ILE A 180 -5.51 10.69 12.31
N LEU A 181 -5.40 11.09 13.58
CA LEU A 181 -4.16 11.02 14.35
C LEU A 181 -4.27 9.90 15.38
N LEU A 182 -3.40 8.91 15.28
CA LEU A 182 -3.31 7.79 16.21
C LEU A 182 -1.96 7.82 16.90
N HIS A 183 -1.92 8.17 18.19
CA HIS A 183 -0.64 8.39 18.86
C HIS A 183 -0.55 7.68 20.20
N GLY A 184 0.66 7.52 20.73
CA GLY A 184 0.86 6.80 21.99
C GLY A 184 2.24 6.18 22.08
N GLU A 185 2.63 5.70 23.26
CA GLU A 185 3.94 5.09 23.45
C GLU A 185 4.16 3.89 22.50
N PRO A 186 5.42 3.57 22.14
CA PRO A 186 5.73 2.33 21.43
C PRO A 186 5.17 1.11 22.17
N GLY A 187 4.73 0.10 21.42
CA GLY A 187 4.18 -1.13 22.01
C GLY A 187 2.72 -1.07 22.48
N THR A 188 2.03 0.07 22.32
CA THR A 188 0.59 0.21 22.66
C THR A 188 -0.38 -0.32 21.58
N GLY A 189 0.13 -0.95 20.52
CA GLY A 189 -0.69 -1.65 19.52
C GLY A 189 -1.29 -0.80 18.40
N LYS A 190 -0.72 0.38 18.09
CA LYS A 190 -1.16 1.26 16.99
C LYS A 190 -1.17 0.55 15.62
N THR A 191 -0.04 -0.04 15.24
CA THR A 191 0.10 -0.77 13.97
C THR A 191 -0.78 -2.01 13.93
N THR A 192 -0.88 -2.74 15.04
CA THR A 192 -1.79 -3.90 15.18
C THR A 192 -3.24 -3.49 14.97
N TYR A 193 -3.66 -2.36 15.54
CA TYR A 193 -4.98 -1.79 15.32
C TYR A 193 -5.22 -1.40 13.85
N ILE A 194 -4.25 -0.75 13.19
CA ILE A 194 -4.39 -0.36 11.77
C ILE A 194 -4.60 -1.58 10.88
N LYS A 195 -3.88 -2.68 11.13
CA LYS A 195 -4.05 -3.94 10.39
C LYS A 195 -5.43 -4.58 10.61
N TYR A 196 -5.99 -4.43 11.80
CA TYR A 196 -7.36 -4.87 12.07
C TYR A 196 -8.39 -3.94 11.41
N LEU A 197 -8.21 -2.62 11.57
CA LEU A 197 -9.08 -1.59 11.01
C LEU A 197 -9.16 -1.68 9.49
N SER A 198 -8.06 -1.98 8.81
CA SER A 198 -8.06 -2.15 7.35
C SER A 198 -9.07 -3.19 6.90
N SER A 199 -9.21 -4.32 7.62
CA SER A 199 -10.19 -5.37 7.28
C SER A 199 -11.66 -4.92 7.34
N GLN A 200 -11.92 -3.79 8.00
CA GLN A 200 -13.26 -3.22 8.16
C GLN A 200 -13.51 -2.02 7.22
N VAL A 201 -12.52 -1.68 6.37
CA VAL A 201 -12.57 -0.52 5.46
C VAL A 201 -12.64 -1.00 4.01
N ARG A 202 -13.63 -0.50 3.28
CA ARG A 202 -13.90 -0.87 1.87
C ARG A 202 -13.11 -0.06 0.85
N LYS A 203 -12.38 0.97 1.29
CA LYS A 203 -11.55 1.81 0.43
C LYS A 203 -10.15 1.22 0.29
N ASN A 204 -9.46 1.59 -0.78
CA ASN A 204 -8.04 1.30 -0.93
C ASN A 204 -7.26 1.91 0.25
N MET A 205 -6.46 1.08 0.91
CA MET A 205 -5.59 1.41 2.03
C MET A 205 -4.16 1.51 1.49
N LEU A 206 -3.70 2.72 1.22
CA LEU A 206 -2.38 3.01 0.66
C LEU A 206 -1.37 3.18 1.79
N ILE A 207 -0.41 2.27 1.91
CA ILE A 207 0.68 2.36 2.87
C ILE A 207 1.84 3.11 2.23
N LEU A 208 2.21 4.26 2.80
CA LEU A 208 3.44 4.96 2.47
C LEU A 208 4.58 4.42 3.36
N PRO A 209 5.59 3.74 2.80
CA PRO A 209 6.72 3.28 3.60
C PRO A 209 7.45 4.46 4.28
N PRO A 210 7.98 4.29 5.51
CA PRO A 210 8.64 5.38 6.24
C PRO A 210 9.82 6.02 5.48
N TYR A 211 10.55 5.24 4.67
CA TYR A 211 11.66 5.76 3.86
C TYR A 211 11.19 6.61 2.66
N MET A 212 9.90 6.55 2.31
CA MET A 212 9.30 7.29 1.20
C MET A 212 8.61 8.59 1.63
N THR A 213 8.73 9.02 2.89
CA THR A 213 8.07 10.25 3.36
C THR A 213 8.46 11.49 2.54
N ASN A 214 9.67 11.52 1.95
CA ASN A 214 10.10 12.61 1.08
C ASN A 214 9.22 12.77 -0.18
N TYR A 215 8.56 11.69 -0.63
CA TYR A 215 7.64 11.73 -1.77
C TYR A 215 6.35 12.50 -1.47
N LEU A 216 6.04 12.78 -0.20
CA LEU A 216 4.96 13.70 0.15
C LEU A 216 5.18 15.11 -0.42
N THR A 217 6.41 15.46 -0.78
CA THR A 217 6.78 16.71 -1.43
C THR A 217 7.12 16.56 -2.92
N SER A 218 7.04 15.34 -3.46
CA SER A 218 7.32 15.09 -4.87
C SER A 218 6.21 15.64 -5.77
N PRO A 219 6.54 16.20 -6.95
CA PRO A 219 5.52 16.53 -7.96
C PRO A 219 4.71 15.31 -8.41
N ASP A 220 5.25 14.09 -8.28
CA ASP A 220 4.59 12.85 -8.70
C ASP A 220 3.44 12.44 -7.78
N LEU A 221 3.37 13.00 -6.57
CA LEU A 221 2.35 12.64 -5.58
C LEU A 221 0.94 12.96 -6.06
N ILE A 222 0.71 14.17 -6.61
CA ILE A 222 -0.64 14.59 -7.00
C ILE A 222 -1.17 13.78 -8.19
N PRO A 223 -0.41 13.56 -9.29
CA PRO A 223 -0.80 12.62 -10.35
C PRO A 223 -1.15 11.24 -9.79
N PHE A 224 -0.31 10.68 -8.93
CA PHE A 224 -0.56 9.39 -8.30
C PHE A 224 -1.86 9.38 -7.47
N LEU A 225 -2.08 10.39 -6.61
CA LEU A 225 -3.30 10.46 -5.81
C LEU A 225 -4.57 10.73 -6.64
N LEU A 226 -4.45 11.33 -7.84
CA LEU A 226 -5.57 11.46 -8.78
C LEU A 226 -6.01 10.12 -9.35
N GLU A 227 -5.11 9.14 -9.42
CA GLU A 227 -5.42 7.76 -9.79
C GLU A 227 -6.00 6.98 -8.60
N GLN A 228 -5.62 7.35 -7.38
CA GLN A 228 -6.04 6.71 -6.14
C GLN A 228 -7.10 7.51 -5.35
N ARG A 229 -8.04 8.16 -6.04
CA ARG A 229 -9.08 8.97 -5.37
C ARG A 229 -9.95 8.14 -4.45
N ASP A 230 -10.53 8.80 -3.45
CA ASP A 230 -11.42 8.19 -2.45
C ASP A 230 -10.77 6.99 -1.74
N SER A 231 -9.50 7.15 -1.36
CA SER A 231 -8.70 6.15 -0.65
C SER A 231 -8.20 6.65 0.71
N VAL A 232 -7.58 5.76 1.47
CA VAL A 232 -7.00 6.03 2.79
C VAL A 232 -5.49 5.92 2.68
N LEU A 233 -4.78 7.03 2.91
CA LEU A 233 -3.32 7.07 2.99
C LEU A 233 -2.87 6.83 4.43
N ILE A 234 -2.10 5.77 4.65
CA ILE A 234 -1.52 5.42 5.94
C ILE A 234 -0.06 5.86 5.95
N ILE A 235 0.30 6.64 6.96
CA ILE A 235 1.68 7.07 7.20
C ILE A 235 2.04 6.70 8.64
N GLU A 236 2.83 5.65 8.80
CA GLU A 236 3.35 5.24 10.10
C GLU A 236 4.59 6.05 10.48
N ASP A 237 4.81 6.23 11.79
CA ASP A 237 5.95 6.97 12.36
C ASP A 237 6.13 8.36 11.71
N ALA A 238 5.01 9.09 11.65
CA ALA A 238 4.88 10.38 10.99
C ALA A 238 5.41 11.57 11.82
N GLU A 239 6.16 11.34 12.91
CA GLU A 239 6.70 12.39 13.78
C GLU A 239 7.37 13.51 12.99
N ARG A 240 8.27 13.15 12.08
CA ARG A 240 9.07 14.11 11.31
C ARG A 240 8.22 14.98 10.37
N ILE A 241 7.13 14.44 9.84
CA ILE A 241 6.30 15.11 8.82
C ILE A 241 5.07 15.82 9.40
N LEU A 242 4.77 15.62 10.69
CA LEU A 242 3.65 16.29 11.38
C LEU A 242 4.12 17.35 12.38
N GLN A 243 5.40 17.33 12.76
CA GLN A 243 5.96 18.28 13.72
C GLN A 243 6.03 19.70 13.17
N ALA A 244 5.89 20.68 14.07
CA ALA A 244 6.12 22.08 13.75
C ALA A 244 7.59 22.32 13.35
N ARG A 245 7.81 23.39 12.57
CA ARG A 245 9.16 23.77 12.10
C ARG A 245 10.15 23.91 13.26
N GLU A 246 9.71 24.51 14.35
CA GLU A 246 10.53 24.77 15.54
C GLU A 246 10.93 23.49 16.27
N ALA A 247 10.21 22.38 16.05
CA ALA A 247 10.49 21.07 16.60
C ALA A 247 11.33 20.18 15.66
N GLY A 248 11.80 20.70 14.51
CA GLY A 248 12.58 19.95 13.53
C GLY A 248 11.76 19.25 12.44
N GLY A 249 10.49 19.61 12.29
CA GLY A 249 9.59 19.02 11.30
C GLY A 249 9.85 19.50 9.86
N ASP A 250 9.43 18.68 8.89
CA ASP A 250 9.44 19.00 7.47
C ASP A 250 8.22 19.84 7.08
N THR A 251 8.42 21.16 6.96
CA THR A 251 7.37 22.14 6.66
C THR A 251 6.65 21.90 5.35
N ASN A 252 7.34 21.34 4.36
CA ASN A 252 6.76 21.11 3.04
C ASN A 252 5.80 19.91 3.10
N SER A 253 6.22 18.83 3.78
CA SER A 253 5.39 17.66 4.02
C SER A 253 4.13 18.00 4.83
N VAL A 254 4.27 18.78 5.93
CA VAL A 254 3.12 19.27 6.70
C VAL A 254 2.15 20.05 5.81
N SER A 255 2.66 20.99 5.01
CA SER A 255 1.84 21.82 4.13
C SER A 255 1.05 21.01 3.11
N ASN A 256 1.67 19.96 2.54
CA ASN A 256 0.98 19.07 1.61
C ASN A 256 -0.10 18.23 2.31
N ILE A 257 0.16 17.71 3.51
CA ILE A 257 -0.88 17.03 4.32
C ILE A 257 -2.04 17.98 4.61
N LEU A 258 -1.77 19.26 4.92
CA LEU A 258 -2.82 20.26 5.14
C LEU A 258 -3.65 20.50 3.87
N ASN A 259 -3.03 20.51 2.68
CA ASN A 259 -3.73 20.68 1.39
C ASN A 259 -4.49 19.43 0.94
N LEU A 260 -4.07 18.24 1.38
CA LEU A 260 -4.77 16.98 1.12
C LEU A 260 -5.96 16.76 2.06
N THR A 261 -5.95 17.40 3.23
CA THR A 261 -7.02 17.29 4.25
C THR A 261 -8.04 18.42 4.17
N ASP A 262 -7.71 19.51 3.46
CA ASP A 262 -8.54 20.71 3.36
C ASP A 262 -8.29 21.48 2.04
N GLY A 263 -9.30 22.22 1.58
CA GLY A 263 -9.24 22.99 0.34
C GLY A 263 -9.49 22.20 -0.95
N LEU A 264 -9.20 22.85 -2.08
CA LEU A 264 -9.58 22.38 -3.43
C LEU A 264 -8.97 21.03 -3.80
N LEU A 265 -7.69 20.80 -3.48
CA LEU A 265 -7.05 19.51 -3.75
C LEU A 265 -7.73 18.38 -2.98
N ALA A 266 -8.04 18.61 -1.71
CA ALA A 266 -8.77 17.65 -0.90
C ALA A 266 -10.19 17.37 -1.43
N ASP A 267 -10.88 18.36 -1.97
CA ASP A 267 -12.20 18.20 -2.64
C ASP A 267 -12.12 17.46 -3.98
N CYS A 268 -10.96 17.49 -4.65
CA CYS A 268 -10.76 16.73 -5.88
C CYS A 268 -10.38 15.27 -5.60
N LEU A 269 -9.55 15.04 -4.57
CA LEU A 269 -8.92 13.75 -4.33
C LEU A 269 -9.70 12.87 -3.34
N HIS A 270 -10.37 13.48 -2.36
CA HIS A 270 -11.08 12.77 -1.28
C HIS A 270 -10.19 11.75 -0.55
N ILE A 271 -8.95 12.13 -0.24
CA ILE A 271 -8.01 11.29 0.50
C ILE A 271 -8.24 11.47 1.99
N GLN A 272 -8.37 10.35 2.71
CA GLN A 272 -8.34 10.33 4.16
C GLN A 272 -6.94 9.91 4.60
N ILE A 273 -6.38 10.56 5.61
CA ILE A 273 -5.02 10.28 6.08
C ILE A 273 -5.09 9.70 7.48
N ILE A 274 -4.53 8.51 7.68
CA ILE A 274 -4.23 7.96 9.01
C ILE A 274 -2.74 8.14 9.24
N ALA A 275 -2.39 8.94 10.25
CA ALA A 275 -1.00 9.14 10.62
C ALA A 275 -0.74 8.69 12.06
N THR A 276 0.31 7.90 12.25
CA THR A 276 0.73 7.45 13.59
C THR A 276 1.97 8.18 14.07
N PHE A 277 2.10 8.36 15.39
CA PHE A 277 3.32 8.91 16.00
C PHE A 277 3.40 8.54 17.48
N ASN A 278 4.62 8.54 18.02
CA ASN A 278 4.94 8.23 19.42
C ASN A 278 5.18 9.49 20.26
N ALA A 279 5.41 10.63 19.60
CA ALA A 279 5.77 11.90 20.24
C ALA A 279 4.61 12.59 20.98
N ASN A 280 4.96 13.56 21.84
CA ASN A 280 3.96 14.41 22.47
C ASN A 280 3.25 15.27 21.41
N LYS A 281 1.91 15.28 21.46
CA LYS A 281 1.03 16.08 20.61
C LYS A 281 1.39 17.58 20.59
N SER A 282 2.02 18.11 21.65
CA SER A 282 2.48 19.50 21.73
C SER A 282 3.50 19.88 20.65
N LEU A 283 4.18 18.89 20.05
CA LEU A 283 5.17 19.10 19.00
C LEU A 283 4.56 19.19 17.60
N LEU A 284 3.26 18.87 17.45
CA LEU A 284 2.58 18.92 16.17
C LEU A 284 2.30 20.35 15.70
N ASP A 285 2.25 20.54 14.38
CA ASP A 285 1.74 21.78 13.81
C ASP A 285 0.26 21.98 14.18
N LYS A 286 -0.04 23.09 14.85
CA LYS A 286 -1.40 23.43 15.32
C LYS A 286 -2.41 23.57 14.18
N ALA A 287 -1.98 23.81 12.94
CA ALA A 287 -2.85 23.87 11.78
C ALA A 287 -3.50 22.51 11.49
N LEU A 288 -2.85 21.39 11.82
CA LEU A 288 -3.41 20.04 11.69
C LEU A 288 -4.60 19.83 12.63
N LEU A 289 -4.60 20.49 13.79
CA LEU A 289 -5.61 20.34 14.84
C LEU A 289 -6.88 21.16 14.62
N ARG A 290 -6.97 21.91 13.51
CA ARG A 290 -8.14 22.75 13.23
C ARG A 290 -9.37 21.90 12.93
N LYS A 291 -10.52 22.34 13.46
CA LYS A 291 -11.82 21.75 13.13
C LYS A 291 -12.05 21.80 11.62
N GLY A 292 -12.47 20.69 11.04
CA GLY A 292 -12.64 20.53 9.58
C GLY A 292 -11.49 19.76 8.92
N ARG A 293 -10.29 19.75 9.52
CA ARG A 293 -9.15 18.93 9.06
C ARG A 293 -9.03 17.65 9.86
N LEU A 294 -8.99 17.81 11.18
CA LEU A 294 -8.88 16.70 12.12
C LEU A 294 -10.25 16.06 12.36
N MET A 295 -10.36 14.78 12.03
CA MET A 295 -11.57 13.98 12.21
C MET A 295 -11.57 13.23 13.53
N VAL A 296 -10.44 12.57 13.82
CA VAL A 296 -10.21 11.75 15.02
C VAL A 296 -8.80 12.00 15.49
N ASP A 297 -8.66 12.07 16.81
CA ASP A 297 -7.39 12.16 17.51
C ASP A 297 -7.51 11.25 18.73
N TYR A 298 -6.72 10.18 18.74
CA TYR A 298 -6.79 9.17 19.78
C TYR A 298 -5.40 8.82 20.31
N ALA A 299 -5.30 8.81 21.64
CA ALA A 299 -4.10 8.50 22.39
C ALA A 299 -4.18 7.06 22.92
N PHE A 300 -3.45 6.14 22.28
CA PHE A 300 -3.17 4.81 22.78
C PHE A 300 -2.31 4.90 24.04
N GLY A 301 -2.90 4.53 25.16
CA GLY A 301 -2.21 4.42 26.45
C GLY A 301 -1.79 2.98 26.74
N LYS A 302 -1.00 2.81 27.81
CA LYS A 302 -0.85 1.52 28.47
C LYS A 302 -2.21 0.98 28.89
N LEU A 303 -2.38 -0.33 28.80
CA LEU A 303 -3.60 -0.99 29.23
C LEU A 303 -3.71 -0.87 30.76
N ALA A 304 -4.86 -0.39 31.24
CA ALA A 304 -5.10 -0.20 32.67
C ALA A 304 -4.94 -1.53 33.41
N THR A 305 -4.45 -1.48 34.66
CA THR A 305 -4.11 -2.67 35.45
C THR A 305 -5.18 -3.78 35.42
N PRO A 306 -6.50 -3.50 35.59
CA PRO A 306 -7.51 -4.55 35.50
C PRO A 306 -7.59 -5.22 34.13
N LYS A 307 -7.50 -4.45 33.04
CA LYS A 307 -7.52 -4.96 31.67
C LYS A 307 -6.23 -5.70 31.31
N ALA A 308 -5.07 -5.21 31.77
CA ALA A 308 -3.80 -5.90 31.58
C ALA A 308 -3.82 -7.30 32.21
N ASN A 309 -4.31 -7.42 33.45
CA ASN A 309 -4.46 -8.72 34.11
C ASN A 309 -5.53 -9.61 33.44
N ALA A 310 -6.63 -9.02 32.96
CA ALA A 310 -7.66 -9.77 32.23
C ALA A 310 -7.10 -10.34 30.91
N LEU A 311 -6.33 -9.55 30.17
CA LEU A 311 -5.70 -9.98 28.93
C LEU A 311 -4.63 -11.05 29.17
N MET A 312 -3.76 -10.90 30.17
CA MET A 312 -2.81 -11.95 30.53
C MET A 312 -3.52 -13.25 30.89
N SER A 313 -4.62 -13.16 31.64
CA SER A 313 -5.43 -14.33 32.00
C SER A 313 -6.04 -15.00 30.78
N SER A 314 -6.53 -14.26 29.79
CA SER A 314 -7.05 -14.85 28.54
C SER A 314 -5.95 -15.48 27.69
N LEU A 315 -4.72 -14.98 27.79
CA LEU A 315 -3.54 -15.56 27.14
C LEU A 315 -2.96 -16.77 27.92
N GLY A 316 -3.51 -17.11 29.08
CA GLY A 316 -3.01 -18.20 29.93
C GLY A 316 -1.71 -17.87 30.68
N VAL A 317 -1.32 -16.59 30.73
CA VAL A 317 -0.11 -16.13 31.41
C VAL A 317 -0.38 -16.01 32.91
N ASN A 318 0.34 -16.79 33.72
CA ASN A 318 0.25 -16.76 35.19
C ASN A 318 1.11 -15.62 35.77
N TYR A 319 0.85 -14.39 35.36
CA TYR A 319 1.49 -13.18 35.87
C TYR A 319 0.42 -12.16 36.26
N HIS A 320 0.67 -11.42 37.34
CA HIS A 320 -0.20 -10.37 37.82
C HIS A 320 0.61 -9.08 37.96
N THR A 321 0.08 -7.99 37.43
CA THR A 321 0.69 -6.66 37.52
C THR A 321 -0.17 -5.74 38.37
N ASP A 322 0.48 -4.85 39.12
CA ASP A 322 -0.16 -3.73 39.81
C ASP A 322 -0.05 -2.41 39.01
N VAL A 323 0.69 -2.42 37.90
CA VAL A 323 0.95 -1.25 37.07
C VAL A 323 0.37 -1.43 35.65
N PRO A 324 -0.04 -0.32 34.98
CA PRO A 324 -0.41 -0.37 33.56
C PRO A 324 0.75 -0.85 32.68
N MET A 325 0.45 -1.66 31.66
CA MET A 325 1.45 -2.27 30.77
C MET A 325 1.16 -1.98 29.30
N THR A 326 2.19 -1.97 28.46
CA THR A 326 1.97 -1.91 27.00
C THR A 326 1.52 -3.29 26.49
N LEU A 327 0.86 -3.33 25.34
CA LEU A 327 0.53 -4.61 24.71
C LEU A 327 1.79 -5.41 24.39
N ALA A 328 2.85 -4.75 23.93
CA ALA A 328 4.13 -5.40 23.68
C ALA A 328 4.69 -6.09 24.93
N ASP A 329 4.62 -5.48 26.11
CA ASP A 329 5.08 -6.10 27.36
C ASP A 329 4.21 -7.29 27.75
N ILE A 330 2.89 -7.21 27.51
CA ILE A 330 1.93 -8.27 27.83
C ILE A 330 2.13 -9.48 26.91
N PHE A 331 2.41 -9.29 25.63
CA PHE A 331 2.60 -10.39 24.67
C PHE A 331 4.02 -10.99 24.71
N ASN A 332 5.02 -10.25 25.16
CA ASN A 332 6.42 -10.69 25.21
C ASN A 332 6.88 -11.05 26.64
N THR A 333 5.97 -11.49 27.52
CA THR A 333 6.34 -11.89 28.89
C THR A 333 7.15 -13.20 28.93
N GLU A 334 7.17 -13.98 27.85
CA GLU A 334 8.12 -15.06 27.64
C GLU A 334 9.31 -14.57 26.82
N GLU A 335 10.54 -14.84 27.28
CA GLU A 335 11.82 -14.49 26.65
C GLU A 335 11.91 -14.98 25.20
N GLN A 336 11.41 -14.19 24.24
CA GLN A 336 11.65 -14.43 22.80
C GLN A 336 12.86 -13.64 22.27
N THR A 337 13.50 -12.83 23.11
CA THR A 337 14.74 -12.13 22.75
C THR A 337 15.94 -12.94 23.21
N ILE A 338 16.54 -13.72 22.30
CA ILE A 338 17.93 -14.16 22.47
C ILE A 338 18.82 -12.94 22.19
N SER A 339 19.01 -12.07 23.20
CA SER A 339 20.04 -11.03 23.12
C SER A 339 21.40 -11.68 23.40
N GLY A 340 22.11 -12.02 22.33
CA GLY A 340 23.53 -12.34 22.43
C GLY A 340 24.33 -11.07 22.66
N ASP A 341 24.49 -10.66 23.93
CA ASP A 341 25.51 -9.66 24.24
C ASP A 341 26.87 -10.23 23.83
N ARG A 342 27.60 -9.48 22.99
CA ARG A 342 29.02 -9.75 22.78
C ARG A 342 29.69 -9.51 24.13
N VAL A 343 30.00 -10.58 24.84
CA VAL A 343 31.04 -10.55 25.87
C VAL A 343 32.28 -9.99 25.17
N GLU A 344 32.74 -8.80 25.59
CA GLU A 344 34.04 -8.27 25.18
C GLU A 344 35.10 -9.27 25.64
N GLY A 345 35.40 -10.24 24.77
CA GLY A 345 36.51 -11.13 24.91
C GLY A 345 37.78 -10.30 24.91
N VAL A 346 38.52 -10.40 26.01
CA VAL A 346 39.90 -9.93 26.18
C VAL A 346 40.65 -10.10 24.87
N ARG A 347 41.21 -8.99 24.37
CA ARG A 347 42.14 -8.97 23.23
C ARG A 347 43.21 -10.04 23.45
N VAL A 348 43.17 -11.10 22.65
CA VAL A 348 44.35 -11.89 22.34
C VAL A 348 44.63 -11.64 20.87
N GLY A 349 45.66 -10.83 20.63
CA GLY A 349 46.07 -10.45 19.30
C GLY A 349 46.64 -11.64 18.53
N PHE A 350 46.39 -11.65 17.22
CA PHE A 350 47.31 -12.08 16.18
C PHE A 350 47.07 -11.21 14.94
#